data_AF-A0A961L7P1-F1
#
_entry.id   AF-A0A961L7P1-F1
#
_cell.length_a   1.000
_cell.length_b   1.000
_cell.length_c   1.000
_cell.angle_alpha   90.00
_cell.angle_beta   90.00
_cell.angle_gamma   90.00
#
_symmetry.space_group_name_H-M   'P 1'
#
loop_
_entity.id
_entity.type
_entity.pdbx_description
1 polymer ?
#
loop_
_entity_poly.entity_id
_entity_poly.type
_entity_poly.pdbx_seq_one_letter_code
_entity_poly.pdbx_strand_id
1 'polypeptide(L)'
;EGAVDAADHGALVIHNGGRARIHHGSHRPNTTRYYARVFQLRPAPACLMTMPSLVETRTTASAGQVRISDVERTFPTKEGARTVLRDVTIDVVPGEIVAVVGPSGCGKSTLLRLIGGLDSPTAGSITLDSEGVQAHDDSTAIAFQEPRLLPWRTIAQNVALGLPRGTRGKAAKDRVAELLDLVGLTHAAGQRPREVSGGMA
;
A
#
# COMPACT_ATOMS: atom_id res chain seq x y z
N GLU A 1 -22.39 -11.90 27.78
CA GLU A 1 -21.57 -10.74 28.15
C GLU A 1 -20.19 -10.97 27.54
N GLY A 2 -19.70 -10.19 26.59
CA GLY A 2 -19.59 -8.74 26.60
C GLY A 2 -18.09 -8.43 26.57
N ALA A 3 -17.50 -8.47 25.37
CA ALA A 3 -16.16 -7.95 25.11
C ALA A 3 -16.13 -7.41 23.68
N VAL A 4 -16.49 -6.15 23.56
CA VAL A 4 -16.33 -5.31 22.37
C VAL A 4 -15.37 -4.22 22.81
N ASP A 5 -14.12 -4.27 22.36
CA ASP A 5 -13.14 -3.17 22.50
C ASP A 5 -11.85 -3.59 21.77
N ALA A 6 -11.12 -2.79 21.00
CA ALA A 6 -11.35 -1.55 20.27
C ALA A 6 -10.11 -1.31 19.39
N ALA A 7 -10.33 -0.77 18.17
CA ALA A 7 -9.36 -0.07 17.28
C ALA A 7 -8.13 -0.89 16.80
N ASP A 8 -8.04 -1.44 15.58
CA ASP A 8 -8.47 -1.00 14.24
C ASP A 8 -7.75 0.28 13.72
N HIS A 9 -6.42 0.29 13.81
CA HIS A 9 -5.53 1.30 13.20
C HIS A 9 -4.65 0.68 12.11
N GLY A 10 -5.26 0.39 10.95
CA GLY A 10 -4.50 0.01 9.75
C GLY A 10 -3.89 1.25 9.08
N ALA A 11 -2.59 1.46 9.23
CA ALA A 11 -1.81 2.36 8.40
C ALA A 11 -1.11 1.53 7.30
N LEU A 12 -1.36 1.83 6.03
CA LEU A 12 -0.58 1.28 4.91
C LEU A 12 0.25 2.40 4.29
N VAL A 13 1.56 2.22 4.32
CA VAL A 13 2.55 3.14 3.73
C VAL A 13 2.70 2.79 2.25
N ILE A 14 2.31 3.72 1.37
CA ILE A 14 2.64 3.63 -0.06
C ILE A 14 4.12 3.98 -0.19
N HIS A 15 4.97 3.00 -0.50
CA HIS A 15 6.39 3.22 -0.76
C HIS A 15 6.62 3.18 -2.27
N ASN A 16 6.68 4.35 -2.91
CA ASN A 16 6.94 4.44 -4.34
C ASN A 16 8.43 4.69 -4.61
N GLY A 17 9.15 3.65 -5.08
CA GLY A 17 10.40 3.76 -5.84
C GLY A 17 11.68 4.30 -5.18
N GLY A 18 11.70 4.72 -3.91
CA GLY A 18 12.90 5.23 -3.25
C GLY A 18 13.79 4.14 -2.63
N ARG A 19 15.07 4.04 -3.02
CA ARG A 19 16.07 3.18 -2.33
C ARG A 19 16.20 3.58 -0.86
N ALA A 20 15.77 2.71 0.05
CA ALA A 20 16.02 2.85 1.49
C ALA A 20 17.35 2.20 1.87
N ARG A 21 18.27 2.94 2.49
CA ARG A 21 19.40 2.40 3.24
C ARG A 21 19.16 2.63 4.72
N ILE A 22 19.09 1.55 5.49
CA ILE A 22 18.98 1.62 6.95
C ILE A 22 20.41 1.64 7.50
N HIS A 23 20.87 2.78 8.00
CA HIS A 23 22.13 2.88 8.75
C HIS A 23 21.83 2.86 10.25
N HIS A 24 22.33 1.85 10.95
CA HIS A 24 22.42 1.85 12.41
C HIS A 24 23.67 2.64 12.85
N GLY A 25 23.48 3.70 13.65
CA GLY A 25 24.54 4.24 14.52
C GLY A 25 24.98 5.68 14.28
N SER A 26 24.63 6.52 15.27
CA SER A 26 25.22 7.80 15.73
C SER A 26 25.48 9.00 14.78
N HIS A 27 24.65 10.03 14.99
CA HIS A 27 24.96 11.49 15.05
C HIS A 27 25.37 12.29 13.78
N ARG A 28 24.34 12.95 13.18
CA ARG A 28 24.27 14.20 12.36
C ARG A 28 24.93 14.22 10.95
N PRO A 29 24.51 15.08 9.99
CA PRO A 29 23.21 15.72 9.73
C PRO A 29 22.74 15.52 8.26
N ASN A 30 21.60 14.85 8.04
CA ASN A 30 20.83 14.98 6.79
C ASN A 30 19.43 14.38 7.03
N THR A 31 18.62 15.09 7.81
CA THR A 31 17.26 14.65 8.12
C THR A 31 16.36 14.95 6.93
N THR A 32 16.18 13.96 6.04
CA THR A 32 15.04 13.92 5.13
C THR A 32 13.78 13.94 6.01
N ARG A 33 13.07 15.06 6.02
CA ARG A 33 11.77 15.17 6.69
C ARG A 33 10.76 14.38 5.86
N TYR A 34 10.31 13.25 6.39
CA TYR A 34 9.15 12.54 5.86
C TYR A 34 7.90 13.29 6.30
N TYR A 35 7.15 13.85 5.35
CA TYR A 35 5.82 14.40 5.61
C TYR A 35 4.83 13.25 5.44
N ALA A 36 4.25 12.77 6.53
CA ALA A 36 3.09 11.88 6.47
C ALA A 36 1.84 12.75 6.27
N ARG A 37 1.24 12.72 5.08
CA ARG A 37 -0.09 13.31 4.88
C ARG A 37 -1.12 12.29 5.33
N VAL A 38 -1.86 12.65 6.37
CA VAL A 38 -2.94 11.83 6.93
C VAL A 38 -4.24 12.25 6.26
N PHE A 39 -4.84 11.36 5.48
CA PHE A 39 -6.19 11.55 4.95
C PHE A 39 -7.18 10.88 5.91
N GLN A 40 -8.12 11.67 6.41
CA GLN A 40 -9.26 11.14 7.17
C GLN A 40 -10.40 10.80 6.21
N LEU A 41 -10.69 9.51 6.02
CA LEU A 41 -11.92 9.08 5.37
C LEU A 41 -13.08 9.24 6.36
N ARG A 42 -14.01 10.14 6.03
CA ARG A 42 -15.23 10.34 6.81
C ARG A 42 -16.35 9.44 6.27
N PRO A 43 -17.19 8.85 7.14
CA PRO A 43 -18.44 8.25 6.70
C PRO A 43 -19.36 9.33 6.10
N ALA A 44 -20.03 9.03 4.98
CA ALA A 44 -21.03 9.92 4.41
C ALA A 44 -22.21 10.11 5.40
N PRO A 45 -22.86 11.31 5.52
CA PRO A 45 -22.63 12.58 4.81
C PRO A 45 -22.25 13.77 5.73
N ALA A 46 -21.23 14.56 5.36
CA ALA A 46 -21.11 16.01 5.63
C ALA A 46 -19.87 16.58 4.93
N CYS A 47 -20.03 17.80 4.42
CA CYS A 47 -19.32 18.43 3.30
C CYS A 47 -18.13 19.33 3.71
N LEU A 48 -17.36 19.74 2.69
CA LEU A 48 -16.42 20.86 2.55
C LEU A 48 -15.15 20.91 3.43
N MET A 49 -13.98 20.93 2.76
CA MET A 49 -12.77 21.55 3.32
C MET A 49 -12.04 22.40 2.29
N THR A 50 -11.72 23.62 2.73
CA THR A 50 -10.86 24.61 2.08
C THR A 50 -9.39 24.20 2.19
N MET A 51 -8.64 24.34 1.10
CA MET A 51 -7.19 24.14 1.04
C MET A 51 -6.45 25.40 1.52
N PRO A 52 -5.37 25.30 2.31
CA PRO A 52 -4.29 26.28 2.20
C PRO A 52 -3.42 25.94 0.97
N SER A 53 -3.17 26.97 0.19
CA SER A 53 -2.27 27.02 -0.98
C SER A 53 -0.79 26.90 -0.58
N LEU A 54 0.04 26.64 -1.61
CA LEU A 54 1.50 26.86 -1.77
C LEU A 54 2.34 25.56 -1.71
N VAL A 55 3.29 25.24 -2.59
CA VAL A 55 4.08 25.99 -3.60
C VAL A 55 4.45 25.02 -4.75
N GLU A 56 4.57 25.54 -5.97
CA GLU A 56 5.06 24.87 -7.17
C GLU A 56 6.59 24.69 -7.15
N THR A 57 7.14 23.49 -7.34
CA THR A 57 8.54 23.37 -7.82
C THR A 57 8.84 22.07 -8.58
N ARG A 58 9.10 22.26 -9.88
CA ARG A 58 9.87 21.49 -10.87
C ARG A 58 9.75 19.96 -10.91
N THR A 59 9.08 19.53 -11.97
CA THR A 59 9.18 18.23 -12.65
C THR A 59 10.62 17.82 -12.96
N THR A 60 11.07 16.74 -12.32
CA THR A 60 11.80 15.67 -13.00
C THR A 60 10.92 14.45 -12.85
N ALA A 61 10.49 13.84 -13.96
CA ALA A 61 9.60 12.68 -13.96
C ALA A 61 10.16 11.59 -13.03
N SER A 62 9.68 11.58 -11.79
CA SER A 62 9.93 10.54 -10.83
C SER A 62 8.72 9.63 -10.92
N ALA A 63 8.95 8.40 -11.38
CA ALA A 63 7.94 7.36 -11.33
C ALA A 63 7.39 7.23 -9.91
N GLY A 64 6.09 7.02 -9.79
CA GLY A 64 5.34 6.81 -8.56
C GLY A 64 4.28 7.87 -8.22
N GLN A 65 3.79 8.67 -9.17
CA GLN A 65 2.67 9.59 -8.92
C GLN A 65 1.36 8.81 -8.90
N VAL A 66 0.53 9.03 -7.87
CA VAL A 66 -0.84 8.47 -7.81
C VAL A 66 -1.84 9.61 -7.83
N ARG A 67 -2.75 9.60 -8.81
CA ARG A 67 -3.85 10.56 -8.88
C ARG A 67 -5.19 9.84 -8.88
N ILE A 68 -6.05 10.27 -7.98
CA ILE A 68 -7.42 9.81 -7.80
C ILE A 68 -8.31 11.03 -8.06
N SER A 69 -9.25 10.91 -8.99
CA SER A 69 -10.11 12.02 -9.41
C SER A 69 -11.57 11.60 -9.35
N ASP A 70 -12.29 12.20 -8.41
CA ASP A 70 -13.73 12.09 -8.19
C ASP A 70 -14.21 10.63 -8.16
N VAL A 71 -13.45 9.79 -7.47
CA VAL A 71 -13.67 8.35 -7.46
C VAL A 71 -14.87 8.00 -6.60
N GLU A 72 -15.77 7.23 -7.20
CA GLU A 72 -16.85 6.55 -6.51
C GLU A 72 -16.71 5.04 -6.60
N ARG A 73 -17.20 4.33 -5.58
CA ARG A 73 -17.33 2.88 -5.60
C ARG A 73 -18.62 2.45 -4.94
N THR A 74 -19.53 1.92 -5.75
CA THR A 74 -20.82 1.38 -5.31
C THR A 74 -20.91 -0.13 -5.52
N PHE A 75 -21.29 -0.88 -4.48
CA PHE A 75 -21.47 -2.34 -4.55
C PHE A 75 -22.94 -2.71 -4.61
N PRO A 76 -23.33 -3.71 -5.43
CA PRO A 76 -24.67 -4.29 -5.34
C PRO A 76 -24.80 -5.09 -4.04
N THR A 77 -25.90 -4.91 -3.31
CA THR A 77 -26.23 -5.71 -2.12
C THR A 77 -27.68 -6.21 -2.22
N LYS A 78 -28.06 -7.16 -1.36
CA LYS A 78 -29.44 -7.67 -1.32
C LYS A 78 -30.49 -6.59 -1.00
N GLU A 79 -30.09 -5.54 -0.30
CA GLU A 79 -30.96 -4.43 0.13
C GLU A 79 -30.92 -3.24 -0.85
N GLY A 80 -30.15 -3.35 -1.94
CA GLY A 80 -29.94 -2.29 -2.92
C GLY A 80 -28.46 -1.95 -3.11
N ALA A 81 -28.19 -0.96 -3.96
CA ALA A 81 -26.84 -0.49 -4.21
C ALA A 81 -26.29 0.29 -2.99
N ARG A 82 -25.08 -0.05 -2.53
CA ARG A 82 -24.40 0.62 -1.42
C ARG A 82 -23.14 1.33 -1.89
N THR A 83 -23.15 2.66 -1.85
CA THR A 83 -21.96 3.48 -2.11
C THR A 83 -21.02 3.44 -0.91
N VAL A 84 -19.79 2.97 -1.14
CA VAL A 84 -18.74 2.86 -0.11
C VAL A 84 -17.72 3.98 -0.23
N LEU A 85 -17.40 4.40 -1.46
CA LEU A 85 -16.58 5.59 -1.73
C LEU A 85 -17.40 6.56 -2.57
N ARG A 86 -17.29 7.85 -2.26
CA ARG A 86 -17.99 8.95 -2.95
C ARG A 86 -17.05 10.14 -3.02
N ASP A 87 -16.94 10.74 -4.21
CA ASP A 87 -16.19 11.98 -4.46
C ASP A 87 -14.76 11.99 -3.87
N VAL A 88 -14.03 10.89 -4.03
CA VAL A 88 -12.66 10.81 -3.51
C VAL A 88 -11.67 11.38 -4.51
N THR A 89 -10.99 12.47 -4.14
CA THR A 89 -9.95 13.12 -4.94
C THR A 89 -8.68 13.28 -4.11
N ILE A 90 -7.57 12.69 -4.59
CA ILE A 90 -6.27 12.64 -3.90
C ILE A 90 -5.16 12.71 -4.96
N ASP A 91 -4.14 13.54 -4.72
CA ASP A 91 -2.88 13.54 -5.47
C ASP A 91 -1.75 13.21 -4.49
N VAL A 92 -1.01 12.14 -4.81
CA VAL A 92 0.15 11.65 -4.08
C VAL A 92 1.36 11.80 -4.98
N VAL A 93 2.35 12.56 -4.52
CA VAL A 93 3.56 12.77 -5.29
C VAL A 93 4.56 11.63 -5.05
N PRO A 94 5.44 11.36 -6.02
CA PRO A 94 6.48 10.34 -5.87
C PRO A 94 7.34 10.54 -4.61
N GLY A 95 7.59 9.46 -3.88
CA GLY A 95 8.36 9.46 -2.64
C GLY A 95 7.58 9.93 -1.39
N GLU A 96 6.30 10.31 -1.54
CA GLU A 96 5.43 10.63 -0.42
C GLU A 96 4.96 9.36 0.31
N ILE A 97 4.92 9.43 1.64
CA ILE A 97 4.28 8.39 2.47
C ILE A 97 2.93 8.91 2.92
N VAL A 98 1.88 8.21 2.51
CA VAL A 98 0.50 8.58 2.80
C VAL A 98 -0.14 7.56 3.73
N ALA A 99 -0.90 8.03 4.71
CA ALA A 99 -1.70 7.19 5.60
C ALA A 99 -3.19 7.52 5.44
N VAL A 100 -4.00 6.48 5.23
CA VAL A 100 -5.46 6.59 5.15
C VAL A 100 -6.09 6.11 6.46
N VAL A 101 -6.70 7.01 7.21
CA VAL A 101 -7.25 6.73 8.55
C VAL A 101 -8.75 7.00 8.57
N GLY A 102 -9.49 6.19 9.31
CA GLY A 102 -10.93 6.37 9.47
C GLY A 102 -11.57 5.16 10.18
N PRO A 103 -12.82 5.28 10.63
CA PRO A 103 -13.51 4.21 11.36
C PRO A 103 -13.65 2.92 10.53
N SER A 104 -13.98 1.81 11.19
CA SER A 104 -14.24 0.57 10.46
C SER A 104 -15.40 0.77 9.45
N GLY A 105 -15.27 0.19 8.26
CA GLY A 105 -16.29 0.33 7.20
C GLY A 105 -16.32 1.64 6.41
N CYS A 106 -15.44 2.62 6.68
CA CYS A 106 -15.39 3.89 5.90
C CYS A 106 -14.79 3.77 4.48
N GLY A 107 -14.41 2.57 4.05
CA GLY A 107 -13.93 2.34 2.68
C GLY A 107 -12.41 2.35 2.48
N LYS A 108 -11.57 2.43 3.53
CA LYS A 108 -10.09 2.38 3.43
C LYS A 108 -9.59 1.23 2.55
N SER A 109 -9.99 0.00 2.89
CA SER A 109 -9.57 -1.18 2.14
C SER A 109 -10.15 -1.22 0.73
N THR A 110 -11.31 -0.59 0.51
CA THR A 110 -11.87 -0.43 -0.85
C THR A 110 -10.99 0.51 -1.67
N LEU A 111 -10.64 1.67 -1.12
CA LEU A 111 -9.77 2.65 -1.78
C LEU A 111 -8.42 2.04 -2.14
N LEU A 112 -7.79 1.32 -1.20
CA LEU A 112 -6.50 0.66 -1.43
C LEU A 112 -6.58 -0.45 -2.50
N ARG A 113 -7.70 -1.19 -2.58
CA ARG A 113 -7.91 -2.18 -3.65
C ARG A 113 -8.05 -1.53 -5.02
N LEU A 114 -8.72 -0.37 -5.11
CA LEU A 114 -8.82 0.38 -6.35
C LEU A 114 -7.46 0.89 -6.83
N ILE A 115 -6.66 1.45 -5.92
CA ILE A 115 -5.29 1.90 -6.23
C ILE A 115 -4.43 0.71 -6.67
N GLY A 116 -4.57 -0.43 -6.00
CA GLY A 116 -3.84 -1.66 -6.31
C GLY A 116 -4.30 -2.42 -7.56
N GLY A 117 -5.27 -1.90 -8.30
CA GLY A 117 -5.83 -2.56 -9.49
C GLY A 117 -6.55 -3.89 -9.19
N LEU A 118 -6.94 -4.12 -7.93
CA LEU A 118 -7.68 -5.33 -7.50
C LEU A 118 -9.20 -5.18 -7.63
N ASP A 119 -9.68 -3.95 -7.85
CA ASP A 119 -11.07 -3.60 -8.08
C ASP A 119 -11.11 -2.34 -8.96
N SER A 120 -12.28 -2.00 -9.51
CA SER A 120 -12.44 -0.84 -10.39
C SER A 120 -13.47 0.14 -9.83
N PRO A 121 -13.26 1.46 -10.00
CA PRO A 121 -14.22 2.46 -9.56
C PRO A 121 -15.53 2.32 -10.36
N THR A 122 -16.66 2.68 -9.75
CA THR A 122 -17.93 2.79 -10.47
C THR A 122 -18.05 4.11 -11.24
N ALA A 123 -17.33 5.15 -10.80
CA ALA A 123 -17.20 6.44 -11.47
C ALA A 123 -15.87 7.11 -11.07
N GLY A 124 -15.42 8.07 -11.86
CA GLY A 124 -14.11 8.73 -11.69
C GLY A 124 -12.95 7.90 -12.25
N SER A 125 -11.72 8.29 -11.93
CA SER A 125 -10.51 7.65 -12.46
C SER A 125 -9.35 7.61 -11.46
N ILE A 126 -8.50 6.60 -11.60
CA ILE A 126 -7.22 6.50 -10.88
C ILE A 126 -6.10 6.29 -11.90
N THR A 127 -5.01 7.04 -11.76
CA THR A 127 -3.81 6.91 -12.60
C THR A 127 -2.56 6.74 -11.75
N LEU A 128 -1.64 5.90 -12.24
CA LEU A 128 -0.27 5.73 -11.77
C LEU A 128 0.65 6.27 -12.87
N ASP A 129 1.49 7.26 -12.57
CA ASP A 129 2.41 7.87 -13.54
C ASP A 129 1.77 8.33 -14.86
N SER A 130 0.53 8.82 -14.78
CA SER A 130 -0.32 9.24 -15.92
C SER A 130 -0.95 8.11 -16.72
N GLU A 131 -0.66 6.84 -16.42
CA GLU A 131 -1.33 5.69 -16.99
C GLU A 131 -2.51 5.26 -16.09
N GLY A 132 -3.60 4.77 -16.69
CA GLY A 132 -4.71 4.21 -15.92
C GLY A 132 -4.26 2.96 -15.16
N VAL A 133 -4.75 2.78 -13.93
CA VAL A 133 -4.44 1.59 -13.12
C VAL A 133 -4.76 0.31 -13.89
N GLN A 134 -3.74 -0.51 -14.11
CA GLN A 134 -3.89 -1.82 -14.75
C GLN A 134 -4.11 -2.90 -13.71
N ALA A 135 -4.90 -3.92 -14.07
CA ALA A 135 -4.95 -5.13 -13.26
C ALA A 135 -3.58 -5.82 -13.31
N HIS A 136 -3.02 -6.14 -12.14
CA HIS A 136 -1.71 -6.78 -12.00
C HIS A 136 -0.53 -5.94 -12.52
N ASP A 137 -0.47 -4.67 -12.14
CA ASP A 137 0.70 -3.83 -12.39
C ASP A 137 1.92 -4.26 -11.55
N ASP A 138 3.02 -4.59 -12.22
CA ASP A 138 4.29 -5.00 -11.59
C ASP A 138 4.95 -3.85 -10.79
N SER A 139 4.53 -2.60 -10.99
CA SER A 139 4.98 -1.43 -10.23
C SER A 139 4.34 -1.32 -8.85
N THR A 140 3.25 -2.05 -8.60
CA THR A 140 2.45 -1.94 -7.38
C THR A 140 2.59 -3.16 -6.50
N ALA A 141 3.06 -2.94 -5.26
CA ALA A 141 3.12 -3.98 -4.22
C ALA A 141 2.01 -3.79 -3.19
N ILE A 142 1.38 -4.88 -2.77
CA ILE A 142 0.31 -4.88 -1.77
C ILE A 142 0.73 -5.75 -0.59
N ALA A 143 0.67 -5.19 0.61
CA ALA A 143 0.79 -5.91 1.87
C ALA A 143 -0.58 -6.00 2.55
N PHE A 144 -0.84 -7.12 3.23
CA PHE A 144 -2.07 -7.38 3.96
C PHE A 144 -1.81 -7.25 5.47
N GLN A 145 -2.83 -6.84 6.22
CA GLN A 145 -2.76 -6.74 7.68
C GLN A 145 -2.48 -8.10 8.34
N GLU A 146 -3.10 -9.16 7.82
CA GLU A 146 -2.77 -10.54 8.16
C GLU A 146 -1.88 -11.12 7.07
N PRO A 147 -0.72 -11.72 7.42
CA PRO A 147 0.16 -12.36 6.44
C PRO A 147 -0.60 -13.37 5.58
N ARG A 148 -0.61 -13.13 4.26
CA ARG A 148 -1.24 -14.03 3.28
C ARG A 148 -0.22 -14.97 2.61
N LEU A 149 0.72 -15.49 3.41
CA LEU A 149 1.72 -16.45 2.93
C LEU A 149 1.06 -17.82 2.65
N LEU A 150 1.57 -18.54 1.65
CA LEU A 150 1.19 -19.92 1.37
C LEU A 150 1.76 -20.84 2.47
N PRO A 151 0.90 -21.50 3.29
CA PRO A 151 1.34 -22.19 4.49
C PRO A 151 2.15 -23.48 4.22
N TRP A 152 2.01 -24.05 3.03
CA TRP A 152 2.77 -25.23 2.59
C TRP A 152 4.13 -24.90 1.95
N ARG A 153 4.45 -23.62 1.76
CA ARG A 153 5.73 -23.16 1.20
C ARG A 153 6.65 -22.60 2.29
N THR A 154 7.95 -22.64 2.06
CA THR A 154 8.91 -21.94 2.94
C THR A 154 8.82 -20.42 2.75
N ILE A 155 9.43 -19.64 3.65
CA ILE A 155 9.52 -18.18 3.51
C ILE A 155 10.20 -17.81 2.18
N ALA A 156 11.34 -18.43 1.84
CA ALA A 156 12.01 -18.18 0.56
C ALA A 156 11.12 -18.51 -0.65
N GLN A 157 10.34 -19.58 -0.58
CA GLN A 157 9.43 -19.97 -1.64
C GLN A 157 8.20 -19.06 -1.76
N ASN A 158 7.80 -18.38 -0.68
CA ASN A 158 6.78 -17.34 -0.69
C ASN A 158 7.31 -16.05 -1.31
N VAL A 159 8.50 -15.60 -0.91
CA VAL A 159 9.16 -14.42 -1.51
C VAL A 159 9.36 -14.61 -3.02
N ALA A 160 9.73 -15.82 -3.45
CA ALA A 160 9.90 -16.16 -4.86
C ALA A 160 8.63 -15.93 -5.70
N LEU A 161 7.43 -15.94 -5.11
CA LEU A 161 6.16 -15.70 -5.83
C LEU A 161 6.01 -14.25 -6.29
N GLY A 162 6.61 -13.30 -5.58
CA GLY A 162 6.55 -11.88 -5.90
C GLY A 162 7.63 -11.41 -6.86
N LEU A 163 8.48 -12.32 -7.37
CA LEU A 163 9.49 -11.95 -8.35
C LEU A 163 8.86 -11.60 -9.71
N PRO A 164 9.45 -10.66 -10.46
CA PRO A 164 8.98 -10.34 -11.80
C PRO A 164 8.88 -11.56 -12.70
N ARG A 165 7.85 -11.58 -13.55
CA ARG A 165 7.60 -12.69 -14.49
C ARG A 165 8.86 -12.96 -15.34
N GLY A 166 9.22 -14.24 -15.45
CA GLY A 166 10.41 -14.67 -16.20
C GLY A 166 11.69 -14.81 -15.35
N THR A 167 11.71 -14.29 -14.13
CA THR A 167 12.85 -14.51 -13.20
C THR A 167 12.87 -15.98 -12.76
N ARG A 168 13.91 -16.75 -13.15
CA ARG A 168 14.00 -18.19 -12.89
C ARG A 168 15.42 -18.64 -12.57
N GLY A 169 15.54 -19.90 -12.12
CA GLY A 169 16.84 -20.56 -11.93
C GLY A 169 17.72 -19.85 -10.90
N LYS A 170 19.00 -19.67 -11.24
CA LYS A 170 19.99 -19.02 -10.37
C LYS A 170 19.59 -17.56 -10.04
N ALA A 171 19.17 -16.79 -11.05
CA ALA A 171 18.77 -15.39 -10.86
C ALA A 171 17.63 -15.22 -9.83
N ALA A 172 16.63 -16.11 -9.86
CA ALA A 172 15.56 -16.10 -8.87
C ALA A 172 16.07 -16.42 -7.44
N LYS A 173 16.97 -17.40 -7.32
CA LYS A 173 17.56 -17.77 -6.02
C LYS A 173 18.40 -16.64 -5.44
N ASP A 174 19.25 -16.03 -6.26
CA ASP A 174 20.11 -14.92 -5.84
C ASP A 174 19.25 -13.72 -5.42
N ARG A 175 18.18 -13.40 -6.17
CA ARG A 175 17.27 -12.31 -5.83
C ARG A 175 16.48 -12.57 -4.55
N VAL A 176 16.01 -13.80 -4.32
CA VAL A 176 15.33 -14.15 -3.06
C VAL A 176 16.28 -14.04 -1.88
N ALA A 177 17.53 -14.50 -2.03
CA ALA A 177 18.53 -14.38 -0.97
C ALA A 177 18.82 -12.91 -0.63
N GLU A 178 18.97 -12.05 -1.63
CA GLU A 178 19.15 -10.60 -1.45
C GLU A 178 17.96 -9.96 -0.72
N LEU A 179 16.72 -10.30 -1.12
CA LEU A 179 15.51 -9.76 -0.49
C LEU A 179 15.36 -10.21 0.96
N LEU A 180 15.69 -11.47 1.27
CA LEU A 180 15.66 -11.97 2.64
C LEU A 180 16.74 -11.35 3.51
N ASP A 181 17.92 -11.09 2.95
CA ASP A 181 19.00 -10.40 3.66
C ASP A 181 18.63 -8.95 3.99
N LEU A 182 18.00 -8.24 3.05
CA LEU A 182 17.53 -6.87 3.23
C LEU A 182 16.59 -6.71 4.43
N VAL A 183 15.77 -7.72 4.71
CA VAL A 183 14.83 -7.74 5.85
C VAL A 183 15.35 -8.55 7.05
N GLY A 184 16.59 -9.04 7.01
CA GLY A 184 17.21 -9.79 8.11
C GLY A 184 16.68 -11.22 8.32
N LEU A 185 16.00 -11.81 7.33
CA LEU A 185 15.33 -13.11 7.41
C LEU A 185 16.09 -14.26 6.73
N THR A 186 17.36 -14.08 6.37
CA THR A 186 18.20 -15.13 5.77
C THR A 186 18.18 -16.44 6.58
N HIS A 187 18.21 -16.34 7.91
CA HIS A 187 18.16 -17.49 8.83
C HIS A 187 16.80 -18.24 8.84
N ALA A 188 15.72 -17.59 8.39
CA ALA A 188 14.37 -18.14 8.36
C ALA A 188 13.93 -18.61 6.96
N ALA A 189 14.81 -18.51 5.96
CA ALA A 189 14.52 -18.82 4.55
C ALA A 189 13.87 -20.20 4.34
N GLY A 190 14.31 -21.21 5.10
CA GLY A 190 13.82 -22.59 5.03
C GLY A 190 12.61 -22.90 5.90
N GLN A 191 12.20 -21.98 6.79
CA GLN A 191 11.07 -22.17 7.70
C GLN A 191 9.75 -21.97 6.96
N ARG A 192 8.66 -22.55 7.48
CA ARG A 192 7.29 -22.34 7.01
C ARG A 192 6.60 -21.22 7.81
N PRO A 193 5.51 -20.61 7.30
CA PRO A 193 4.82 -19.52 8.00
C PRO A 193 4.43 -19.80 9.45
N ARG A 194 4.08 -21.05 9.78
CA ARG A 194 3.72 -21.46 11.15
C ARG A 194 4.92 -21.55 12.13
N GLU A 195 6.14 -21.51 11.61
CA GLU A 195 7.39 -21.70 12.37
C GLU A 195 8.06 -20.35 12.68
N VAL A 196 7.58 -19.26 12.08
CA VAL A 196 8.09 -17.91 12.29
C VAL A 196 7.14 -17.08 13.16
N SER A 197 7.65 -16.05 13.80
CA SER A 197 6.81 -15.12 14.56
C SER A 197 5.94 -14.28 13.62
N GLY A 198 4.83 -13.73 14.12
CA GLY A 198 3.94 -12.88 13.32
C GLY A 198 4.62 -11.63 12.73
N GLY A 199 5.66 -11.10 13.38
CA GLY A 199 6.43 -9.97 12.85
C GLY A 199 7.45 -10.35 11.76
N MET A 200 7.76 -11.64 11.60
CA MET A 200 8.61 -12.16 10.53
C MET A 200 7.81 -12.58 9.29
N ALA A 201 6.50 -12.80 9.44
CA ALA A 201 5.61 -13.31 8.41
C ALA A 201 5.06 -12.20 7.49
#